data_AF-A0A511XKU6-F1
#
_entry.id   AF-A0A511XKU6-F1
#
_cell.length_a   1.000
_cell.length_b   1.000
_cell.length_c   1.000
_cell.angle_alpha   90.00
_cell.angle_beta   90.00
_cell.angle_gamma   90.00
#
_symmetry.space_group_name_H-M   'P 1'
#
loop_
_entity.id
_entity.type
_entity.pdbx_description
1 polymer ?
#
loop_
_entity_poly.entity_id
_entity_poly.type
_entity_poly.pdbx_seq_one_letter_code
_entity_poly.pdbx_strand_id
1 'polypeptide(L)'
;MSIASTNPADPPKKLLEIGILTDEDRDDPHWGAAGADYRLWRTKEAISQAEKMLTSEASALSAHEARATSLIGWLSAEMLATAAAVAAHPCQTRLFCALGVILPGLICGWNLSRVFFEKKWSVAGIHPSWLLRDYPEACELTMLEEIAKHYVQEIDRNEKILAATFRFLRMGWLSFLAIPLVAIVWLALIGLLTISFAPV
;
A
#
# COMPACT_ATOMS: atom_id res chain seq x y z
N MET A 1 9.70 23.67 -53.38
CA MET A 1 10.13 22.52 -52.56
C MET A 1 8.93 21.59 -52.46
N SER A 2 8.92 20.50 -53.25
CA SER A 2 7.79 19.59 -53.42
C SER A 2 8.05 18.34 -52.56
N ILE A 3 7.11 18.03 -51.66
CA ILE A 3 7.19 16.85 -50.79
C ILE A 3 6.43 15.74 -51.50
N ALA A 4 7.15 14.69 -51.88
CA ALA A 4 6.59 13.51 -52.52
C ALA A 4 5.67 12.76 -51.53
N SER A 5 4.43 12.54 -51.96
CA SER A 5 3.41 11.74 -51.29
C SER A 5 3.76 10.25 -51.44
N THR A 6 4.27 9.63 -50.37
CA THR A 6 4.38 8.17 -50.27
C THR A 6 3.06 7.59 -49.76
N ASN A 7 2.49 6.70 -50.57
CA ASN A 7 1.21 6.03 -50.35
C ASN A 7 1.33 4.98 -49.20
N PRO A 8 0.52 5.02 -48.13
CA PRO A 8 0.69 4.19 -46.93
C PRO A 8 0.07 2.78 -47.01
N ALA A 9 -0.15 2.23 -48.20
CA ALA A 9 -0.98 1.03 -48.40
C ALA A 9 -0.24 -0.24 -48.84
N ASP A 10 1.08 -0.33 -48.71
CA ASP A 10 1.82 -1.56 -49.06
C ASP A 10 2.68 -2.05 -47.88
N PRO A 11 2.30 -3.13 -47.18
CA PRO A 11 3.19 -3.76 -46.20
C PRO A 11 4.37 -4.45 -46.92
N PRO A 12 5.59 -4.39 -46.35
CA PRO A 12 6.77 -5.01 -46.94
C PRO A 12 6.60 -6.54 -47.03
N LYS A 13 6.41 -7.02 -48.26
CA LYS A 13 6.04 -8.38 -48.65
C LYS A 13 7.21 -9.38 -48.68
N LYS A 14 8.21 -9.30 -47.78
CA LYS A 14 9.48 -10.01 -47.97
C LYS A 14 10.21 -10.64 -46.78
N LEU A 15 9.51 -10.98 -45.69
CA LEU A 15 10.13 -11.74 -44.57
C LEU A 15 9.25 -12.85 -44.00
N LEU A 16 8.45 -13.50 -44.86
CA LEU A 16 7.71 -14.73 -44.54
C LEU A 16 7.79 -15.68 -45.75
N GLU A 17 9.01 -16.10 -46.09
CA GLU A 17 9.23 -17.48 -46.53
C GLU A 17 9.22 -18.28 -45.22
N ILE A 18 8.07 -18.71 -44.68
CA ILE A 18 7.37 -19.93 -45.09
C ILE A 18 8.38 -20.94 -45.65
N GLY A 19 9.24 -21.43 -44.76
CA GLY A 19 9.63 -22.82 -44.80
C GLY A 19 8.36 -23.64 -44.74
N ILE A 20 7.94 -24.15 -45.90
CA ILE A 20 6.88 -25.15 -46.03
C ILE A 20 7.39 -26.39 -45.30
N LEU A 21 7.02 -26.51 -44.03
CA LEU A 21 7.04 -27.77 -43.31
C LEU A 21 6.03 -28.66 -44.02
N THR A 22 6.55 -29.67 -44.68
CA THR A 22 5.81 -30.75 -45.32
C THR A 22 4.89 -31.43 -44.30
N ASP A 23 3.62 -31.61 -44.68
CA ASP A 23 2.47 -32.12 -43.92
C ASP A 23 2.60 -33.58 -43.41
N GLU A 24 3.81 -34.16 -43.38
CA GLU A 24 4.06 -35.56 -42.98
C GLU A 24 4.58 -35.75 -41.55
N ASP A 25 4.96 -34.68 -40.84
CA ASP A 25 5.14 -34.69 -39.38
C ASP A 25 4.01 -33.86 -38.74
N ARG A 26 2.80 -34.42 -38.65
CA ARG A 26 1.79 -33.97 -37.67
C ARG A 26 2.15 -34.47 -36.26
N ASP A 27 3.38 -34.19 -35.84
CA ASP A 27 3.68 -34.01 -34.44
C ASP A 27 3.08 -32.67 -34.06
N ASP A 28 1.87 -32.72 -33.48
CA ASP A 28 1.11 -31.56 -33.03
C ASP A 28 2.08 -30.61 -32.29
N PRO A 29 2.32 -29.39 -32.78
CA PRO A 29 3.29 -28.52 -32.14
C PRO A 29 2.77 -28.22 -30.74
N HIS A 30 3.40 -28.83 -29.74
CA HIS A 30 3.13 -28.64 -28.33
C HIS A 30 3.54 -27.22 -27.92
N TRP A 31 2.75 -26.22 -28.30
CA TRP A 31 2.94 -24.81 -27.94
C TRP A 31 2.67 -24.51 -26.45
N GLY A 32 2.38 -25.52 -25.62
CA GLY A 32 2.13 -25.37 -24.19
C GLY A 32 1.30 -26.50 -23.58
N ALA A 33 0.87 -26.30 -22.34
CA ALA A 33 -0.02 -27.24 -21.63
C ALA A 33 -1.42 -27.25 -22.26
N ALA A 34 -1.92 -28.41 -22.65
CA ALA A 34 -3.24 -28.61 -23.23
C ALA A 34 -4.01 -29.73 -22.51
N GLY A 35 -5.33 -29.78 -22.69
CA GLY A 35 -6.17 -30.85 -22.12
C GLY A 35 -6.15 -30.90 -20.58
N ALA A 36 -5.91 -32.08 -20.01
CA ALA A 36 -5.92 -32.31 -18.57
C ALA A 36 -4.79 -31.55 -17.83
N ASP A 37 -3.63 -31.42 -18.46
CA ASP A 37 -2.44 -30.76 -17.88
C ASP A 37 -2.61 -29.25 -17.79
N TYR A 38 -3.49 -28.67 -18.61
CA TYR A 38 -3.80 -27.24 -18.55
C TYR A 38 -4.37 -26.81 -17.19
N ARG A 39 -5.14 -27.68 -16.53
CA ARG A 39 -5.68 -27.39 -15.19
C ARG A 39 -4.55 -27.29 -14.15
N LEU A 40 -3.64 -28.27 -14.16
CA LEU A 40 -2.47 -28.26 -13.27
C LEU A 40 -1.57 -27.04 -13.52
N TRP A 41 -1.31 -26.73 -14.79
CA TRP A 41 -0.52 -25.57 -15.17
C TRP A 41 -1.15 -24.26 -14.66
N ARG A 42 -2.46 -24.06 -14.88
CA ARG A 42 -3.17 -22.87 -14.39
C ARG A 42 -3.08 -22.73 -12.87
N THR A 43 -3.21 -23.83 -12.13
CA THR A 43 -3.14 -23.79 -10.67
C THR A 43 -1.73 -23.41 -10.19
N LYS A 44 -0.68 -23.96 -10.83
CA LYS A 44 0.72 -23.59 -10.54
C LYS A 44 0.99 -22.11 -10.85
N GLU A 45 0.50 -21.60 -11.97
CA GLU A 45 0.65 -20.19 -12.33
C GLU A 45 -0.13 -19.29 -11.37
N ALA A 46 -1.35 -19.66 -10.99
CA ALA A 46 -2.16 -18.92 -10.02
C ALA A 46 -1.44 -18.80 -8.66
N ILE A 47 -0.83 -19.88 -8.19
CA ILE A 47 0.01 -19.88 -6.98
C ILE A 47 1.19 -18.93 -7.13
N SER A 48 1.93 -19.01 -8.24
CA SER A 48 3.07 -18.13 -8.49
C SER A 48 2.68 -16.65 -8.48
N GLN A 49 1.53 -16.30 -9.09
CA GLN A 49 1.02 -14.94 -9.09
C GLN A 49 0.56 -14.50 -7.69
N ALA A 50 -0.08 -15.38 -6.93
CA ALA A 50 -0.50 -15.08 -5.57
C ALA A 50 0.68 -14.79 -4.64
N GLU A 51 1.78 -15.55 -4.74
CA GLU A 51 3.00 -15.30 -3.96
C GLU A 51 3.65 -13.95 -4.30
N LYS A 52 3.66 -13.57 -5.58
CA LYS A 52 4.11 -12.25 -6.03
C LYS A 52 3.24 -11.13 -5.45
N MET A 53 1.92 -11.32 -5.44
CA MET A 53 0.97 -10.36 -4.85
C MET A 53 1.20 -10.20 -3.34
N LEU A 54 1.26 -11.29 -2.58
CA LEU A 54 1.53 -11.25 -1.14
C LEU A 54 2.87 -10.56 -0.80
N THR A 55 3.90 -10.82 -1.61
CA THR A 55 5.21 -10.15 -1.47
C THR A 55 5.13 -8.64 -1.76
N SER A 56 4.35 -8.26 -2.76
CA SER A 56 4.08 -6.86 -3.10
C SER A 56 3.33 -6.13 -1.98
N GLU A 57 2.29 -6.76 -1.43
CA GLU A 57 1.51 -6.21 -0.30
C GLU A 57 2.38 -6.03 0.95
N ALA A 58 3.25 -6.98 1.27
CA ALA A 58 4.18 -6.87 2.40
C ALA A 58 5.13 -5.67 2.22
N SER A 59 5.61 -5.45 0.99
CA SER A 59 6.43 -4.28 0.66
C SER A 59 5.65 -2.97 0.79
N ALA A 60 4.39 -2.95 0.34
CA ALA A 60 3.52 -1.78 0.47
C ALA A 60 3.23 -1.43 1.94
N LEU A 61 2.99 -2.45 2.78
CA LEU A 61 2.81 -2.28 4.21
C LEU A 61 4.04 -1.65 4.87
N SER A 62 5.22 -2.21 4.59
CA SER A 62 6.50 -1.69 5.10
C SER A 62 6.73 -0.22 4.66
N ALA A 63 6.39 0.12 3.42
CA ALA A 63 6.47 1.50 2.93
C ALA A 63 5.49 2.44 3.67
N HIS A 64 4.29 1.98 4.01
CA HIS A 64 3.33 2.76 4.80
C HIS A 64 3.80 2.96 6.24
N GLU A 65 4.36 1.93 6.88
CA GLU A 65 4.93 2.01 8.22
C GLU A 65 6.13 2.96 8.27
N ALA A 66 7.04 2.89 7.29
CA ALA A 66 8.17 3.81 7.18
C ALA A 66 7.72 5.27 7.06
N ARG A 67 6.69 5.56 6.27
CA ARG A 67 6.10 6.91 6.16
C ARG A 67 5.47 7.36 7.47
N ALA A 68 4.74 6.48 8.16
CA ALA A 68 4.15 6.78 9.46
C ALA A 68 5.23 7.10 10.51
N THR A 69 6.32 6.31 10.57
CA THR A 69 7.47 6.56 11.44
C THR A 69 8.11 7.92 11.17
N SER A 70 8.29 8.27 9.89
CA SER A 70 8.83 9.57 9.50
C SER A 70 7.93 10.72 9.98
N LEU A 71 6.61 10.63 9.80
CA LEU A 71 5.66 11.64 10.28
C LEU A 71 5.65 11.77 11.80
N ILE A 72 5.74 10.66 12.54
CA ILE A 72 5.88 10.68 14.01
C ILE A 72 7.17 11.40 14.43
N GLY A 73 8.27 11.17 13.71
CA GLY A 73 9.54 11.87 13.94
C GLY A 73 9.41 13.39 13.81
N TRP A 74 8.79 13.86 12.72
CA TRP A 74 8.52 15.29 12.52
C TRP A 74 7.57 15.86 13.57
N LEU A 75 6.48 15.16 13.86
CA LEU A 75 5.53 15.56 14.90
C LEU A 75 6.22 15.68 16.27
N SER A 76 7.10 14.74 16.62
CA SER A 76 7.84 14.77 17.88
C SER A 76 8.75 15.99 17.99
N ALA A 77 9.42 16.37 16.89
CA ALA A 77 10.24 17.57 16.83
C ALA A 77 9.41 18.84 17.03
N GLU A 78 8.23 18.93 16.42
CA GLU A 78 7.31 20.07 16.59
C GLU A 78 6.77 20.17 18.03
N MET A 79 6.41 19.04 18.63
CA MET A 79 5.94 19.01 20.03
C MET A 79 7.05 19.45 21.00
N LEU A 80 8.29 18.99 20.79
CA LEU A 80 9.44 19.42 21.59
C LEU A 80 9.77 20.90 21.41
N ALA A 81 9.72 21.42 20.18
CA ALA A 81 9.93 22.83 19.90
C ALA A 81 8.86 23.70 20.58
N THR A 82 7.60 23.26 20.53
CA THR A 82 6.48 23.93 21.20
C THR A 82 6.66 23.92 22.72
N ALA A 83 7.04 22.78 23.30
CA ALA A 83 7.31 22.66 24.73
C ALA A 83 8.47 23.56 25.18
N ALA A 84 9.57 23.61 24.40
CA ALA A 84 10.70 24.49 24.67
C ALA A 84 10.31 25.97 24.61
N ALA A 85 9.48 26.38 23.63
CA ALA A 85 9.01 27.75 23.50
C ALA A 85 8.13 28.20 24.69
N VAL A 86 7.33 27.28 25.25
CA VAL A 86 6.56 27.52 26.48
C VAL A 86 7.48 27.58 27.70
N ALA A 87 8.44 26.66 27.80
CA ALA A 87 9.36 26.58 28.94
C ALA A 87 10.30 27.80 29.04
N ALA A 88 10.72 28.37 27.91
CA ALA A 88 11.61 29.53 27.86
C ALA A 88 11.01 30.78 28.53
N HIS A 89 9.69 30.95 28.48
CA HIS A 89 9.00 32.05 29.17
C HIS A 89 7.63 31.56 29.66
N PRO A 90 7.57 30.98 30.88
CA PRO A 90 6.34 30.42 31.41
C PRO A 90 5.32 31.53 31.67
N CYS A 91 4.32 31.62 30.81
CA CYS A 91 3.20 32.53 30.92
C CYS A 91 1.92 31.80 30.52
N GLN A 92 0.82 32.02 31.25
CA GLN A 92 -0.47 31.36 31.01
C GLN A 92 -0.93 31.55 29.56
N THR A 93 -0.78 32.76 29.01
CA THR A 93 -1.15 33.06 27.61
C THR A 93 -0.39 32.18 26.62
N ARG A 94 0.91 31.92 26.83
CA ARG A 94 1.71 31.06 25.94
C ARG A 94 1.30 29.59 26.05
N LEU A 95 0.96 29.13 27.25
CA LEU A 95 0.41 27.79 27.44
C LEU A 95 -0.89 27.62 26.66
N PHE A 96 -1.80 28.60 26.72
CA PHE A 96 -3.03 28.58 25.94
C PHE A 96 -2.75 28.62 24.43
N CYS A 97 -1.81 29.43 23.97
CA CYS A 97 -1.39 29.44 22.56
C CYS A 97 -0.87 28.07 22.10
N ALA A 98 -0.07 27.39 22.93
CA ALA A 98 0.49 26.07 22.62
C ALA A 98 -0.59 24.99 22.44
N LEU A 99 -1.77 25.13 23.06
CA LEU A 99 -2.88 24.18 22.85
C LEU A 99 -3.33 24.10 21.39
N GLY A 100 -3.21 25.19 20.63
CA GLY A 100 -3.52 25.21 19.20
C GLY A 100 -2.62 24.30 18.35
N VAL A 101 -1.45 23.92 18.87
CA VAL A 101 -0.50 22.98 18.25
C VAL A 101 -0.59 21.60 18.89
N ILE A 102 -0.66 21.54 20.22
CA ILE A 102 -0.66 20.27 20.98
C ILE A 102 -1.91 19.44 20.66
N LEU A 103 -3.11 20.03 20.65
CA LEU A 103 -4.35 19.27 20.43
C LEU A 103 -4.40 18.60 19.05
N PRO A 104 -4.22 19.30 17.92
CA PRO A 104 -4.17 18.63 16.61
C PRO A 104 -2.95 17.70 16.49
N GLY A 105 -1.83 18.01 17.16
CA GLY A 105 -0.67 17.13 17.26
C GLY A 105 -0.98 15.78 17.93
N LEU A 106 -1.73 15.78 19.03
CA LEU A 106 -2.19 14.54 19.69
C LEU A 106 -3.12 13.72 18.80
N ILE A 107 -4.04 14.38 18.09
CA ILE A 107 -4.94 13.71 17.12
C ILE A 107 -4.12 13.08 15.98
N CYS A 108 -3.12 13.80 15.47
CA CYS A 108 -2.19 13.28 14.47
C CYS A 108 -1.45 12.05 14.99
N GLY A 109 -0.82 12.16 16.17
CA GLY A 109 -0.09 11.07 16.81
C GLY A 109 -0.95 9.83 17.06
N TRP A 110 -2.20 10.00 17.51
CA TRP A 110 -3.15 8.91 17.70
C TRP A 110 -3.53 8.20 16.41
N ASN A 111 -3.73 8.93 15.32
CA ASN A 111 -4.02 8.32 14.02
C ASN A 111 -2.80 7.56 13.47
N LEU A 112 -1.59 8.12 13.62
CA LEU A 112 -0.36 7.47 13.19
C LEU A 112 -0.01 6.24 14.05
N SER A 113 -0.28 6.26 15.36
CA SER A 113 -0.01 5.09 16.22
C SER A 113 -0.87 3.88 15.83
N ARG A 114 -2.08 4.10 15.31
CA ARG A 114 -2.94 3.02 14.78
C ARG A 114 -2.35 2.31 13.57
N VAL A 115 -1.41 2.92 12.86
CA VAL A 115 -0.66 2.24 11.78
C VAL A 115 0.20 1.11 12.34
N PHE A 116 0.63 1.17 13.60
CA PHE A 116 1.52 0.17 14.21
C PHE A 116 0.82 -0.87 15.08
N PHE A 117 -0.51 -0.83 15.16
CA PHE A 117 -1.25 -1.81 15.96
C PHE A 117 -1.05 -3.22 15.38
N GLU A 118 -1.10 -4.25 16.23
CA GLU A 118 -0.88 -5.63 15.81
C GLU A 118 -1.80 -6.02 14.66
N LYS A 119 -1.20 -6.38 13.52
CA LYS A 119 -1.88 -6.86 12.33
C LYS A 119 -1.67 -8.36 12.25
N LYS A 120 -2.76 -9.11 12.12
CA LYS A 120 -2.67 -10.51 11.69
C LYS A 120 -2.41 -10.53 10.19
N TRP A 121 -1.14 -10.37 9.83
CA TRP A 121 -0.65 -10.29 8.45
C TRP A 121 -0.26 -11.67 7.94
N SER A 122 -0.69 -12.01 6.73
CA SER A 122 -0.26 -13.25 6.07
C SER A 122 0.97 -13.01 5.22
N VAL A 123 1.92 -13.95 5.28
CA VAL A 123 3.20 -13.88 4.55
C VAL A 123 3.15 -14.85 3.37
N ALA A 124 3.93 -14.59 2.32
CA ALA A 124 4.13 -15.54 1.24
C ALA A 124 4.64 -16.88 1.79
N GLY A 125 4.03 -17.97 1.36
CA GLY A 125 4.29 -19.31 1.87
C GLY A 125 3.17 -19.83 2.78
N ILE A 126 3.11 -21.16 2.89
CA ILE A 126 2.12 -21.85 3.73
C ILE A 126 2.83 -22.46 4.93
N HIS A 127 2.19 -22.34 6.10
CA HIS A 127 2.73 -22.93 7.30
C HIS A 127 2.84 -24.47 7.14
N PRO A 128 3.98 -25.11 7.45
CA PRO A 128 4.18 -26.53 7.19
C PRO A 128 3.10 -27.43 7.80
N SER A 129 2.57 -27.06 8.97
CA SER A 129 1.49 -27.84 9.63
C SER A 129 0.20 -27.89 8.82
N TRP A 130 -0.07 -26.90 7.98
CA TRP A 130 -1.25 -26.90 7.10
C TRP A 130 -1.02 -27.84 5.91
N LEU A 131 0.21 -27.86 5.38
CA LEU A 131 0.59 -28.73 4.27
C LEU A 131 0.60 -30.21 4.67
N LEU A 132 0.97 -30.52 5.92
CA LEU A 132 1.05 -31.89 6.44
C LEU A 132 -0.29 -32.48 6.89
N ARG A 133 -1.43 -31.83 6.58
CA ARG A 133 -2.75 -32.32 6.97
C ARG A 133 -3.17 -33.49 6.08
N ASP A 134 -3.87 -34.48 6.64
CA ASP A 134 -4.44 -35.57 5.86
C ASP A 134 -5.61 -35.07 4.99
N TYR A 135 -5.52 -35.29 3.68
CA TYR A 135 -6.57 -34.96 2.72
C TYR A 135 -7.23 -36.25 2.18
N PRO A 136 -8.57 -36.30 2.13
CA PRO A 136 -9.29 -37.52 1.72
C PRO A 136 -9.03 -37.93 0.26
N GLU A 137 -8.69 -36.97 -0.61
CA GLU A 137 -8.30 -37.20 -2.00
C GLU A 137 -6.95 -36.53 -2.28
N ALA A 138 -5.88 -37.06 -1.69
CA ALA A 138 -4.53 -36.56 -1.85
C ALA A 138 -3.97 -36.82 -3.26
N CYS A 139 -4.28 -35.90 -4.18
CA CYS A 139 -3.55 -35.75 -5.44
C CYS A 139 -2.89 -34.36 -5.49
N GLU A 140 -1.78 -34.24 -6.23
CA GLU A 140 -1.03 -32.98 -6.35
C GLU A 140 -1.95 -31.82 -6.77
N LEU A 141 -2.84 -32.07 -7.74
CA LEU A 141 -3.76 -31.06 -8.25
C LEU A 141 -4.71 -30.55 -7.16
N THR A 142 -5.37 -31.44 -6.42
CA THR A 142 -6.30 -31.07 -5.35
C THR A 142 -5.57 -30.29 -4.24
N MET A 143 -4.34 -30.69 -3.91
CA MET A 143 -3.53 -29.97 -2.93
C MET A 143 -3.20 -28.54 -3.41
N LEU A 144 -2.74 -28.40 -4.66
CA LEU A 144 -2.43 -27.09 -5.23
C LEU A 144 -3.67 -26.19 -5.34
N GLU A 145 -4.83 -26.75 -5.66
CA GLU A 145 -6.08 -25.99 -5.69
C GLU A 145 -6.48 -25.48 -4.32
N GLU A 146 -6.29 -26.29 -3.28
CA GLU A 146 -6.59 -25.88 -1.91
C GLU A 146 -5.60 -24.80 -1.43
N ILE A 147 -4.32 -24.91 -1.81
CA ILE A 147 -3.31 -23.87 -1.60
C ILE A 147 -3.71 -22.55 -2.29
N ALA A 148 -4.12 -22.62 -3.56
CA ALA A 148 -4.54 -21.46 -4.32
C ALA A 148 -5.77 -20.78 -3.67
N LYS A 149 -6.77 -21.56 -3.24
CA LYS A 149 -7.93 -21.03 -2.50
C LYS A 149 -7.52 -20.34 -1.21
N HIS A 150 -6.58 -20.93 -0.46
CA HIS A 150 -6.11 -20.33 0.78
C HIS A 150 -5.40 -18.99 0.51
N TYR A 151 -4.55 -18.91 -0.50
CA TYR A 151 -3.90 -17.65 -0.86
C TYR A 151 -4.88 -16.54 -1.28
N VAL A 152 -5.93 -16.86 -2.03
CA VAL A 152 -6.97 -15.87 -2.37
C VAL A 152 -7.62 -15.28 -1.11
N GLN A 153 -7.93 -16.12 -0.12
CA GLN A 153 -8.51 -15.66 1.14
C GLN A 153 -7.55 -14.76 1.94
N GLU A 154 -6.26 -15.09 1.94
CA GLU A 154 -5.25 -14.29 2.64
C GLU A 154 -4.94 -12.97 1.92
N ILE A 155 -4.96 -12.93 0.58
CA ILE A 155 -4.87 -11.69 -0.21
C ILE A 155 -6.05 -10.76 0.12
N ASP A 156 -7.28 -11.26 0.06
CA ASP A 156 -8.48 -10.47 0.39
C ASP A 156 -8.43 -9.89 1.82
N ARG A 157 -7.81 -10.63 2.73
CA ARG A 157 -7.62 -10.21 4.12
C ARG A 157 -6.53 -9.14 4.25
N ASN A 158 -5.38 -9.35 3.61
CA ASN A 158 -4.28 -8.39 3.59
C ASN A 158 -4.71 -7.08 2.94
N GLU A 159 -5.48 -7.11 1.85
CA GLU A 159 -6.00 -5.91 1.20
C GLU A 159 -6.85 -5.06 2.15
N LYS A 160 -7.74 -5.69 2.94
CA LYS A 160 -8.55 -4.98 3.96
C LYS A 160 -7.68 -4.33 5.03
N ILE A 161 -6.63 -5.03 5.49
CA ILE A 161 -5.68 -4.49 6.48
C ILE A 161 -4.90 -3.32 5.87
N LEU A 162 -4.45 -3.45 4.62
CA LEU A 162 -3.69 -2.42 3.91
C LEU A 162 -4.54 -1.17 3.70
N ALA A 163 -5.79 -1.32 3.26
CA ALA A 163 -6.75 -0.24 3.09
C ALA A 163 -7.04 0.48 4.42
N ALA A 164 -7.21 -0.26 5.52
CA ALA A 164 -7.38 0.33 6.85
C ALA A 164 -6.14 1.11 7.29
N THR A 165 -4.95 0.54 7.08
CA THR A 165 -3.67 1.17 7.40
C THR A 165 -3.47 2.46 6.60
N PHE A 166 -3.74 2.41 5.31
CA PHE A 166 -3.66 3.57 4.42
C PHE A 166 -4.63 4.69 4.83
N ARG A 167 -5.84 4.33 5.24
CA ARG A 167 -6.82 5.30 5.77
C ARG A 167 -6.30 6.01 7.03
N PHE A 168 -5.73 5.27 7.98
CA PHE A 168 -5.13 5.87 9.19
C PHE A 168 -3.94 6.77 8.85
N LEU A 169 -3.04 6.33 7.97
CA LEU A 169 -1.93 7.13 7.48
C LEU A 169 -2.41 8.43 6.83
N ARG A 170 -3.44 8.37 5.98
CA ARG A 170 -4.03 9.55 5.33
C ARG A 170 -4.65 10.51 6.34
N MET A 171 -5.37 10.01 7.34
CA MET A 171 -5.93 10.85 8.40
C MET A 171 -4.84 11.49 9.26
N GLY A 172 -3.78 10.76 9.59
CA GLY A 172 -2.61 11.30 10.28
C GLY A 172 -1.93 12.41 9.47
N TRP A 173 -1.68 12.18 8.19
CA TRP A 173 -1.09 13.18 7.30
C TRP A 173 -1.96 14.43 7.13
N LEU A 174 -3.28 14.28 6.95
CA LEU A 174 -4.20 15.42 6.89
C LEU A 174 -4.22 16.20 8.21
N SER A 175 -4.20 15.51 9.35
CA SER A 175 -4.13 16.14 10.66
C SER A 175 -2.82 16.92 10.84
N PHE A 176 -1.69 16.35 10.38
CA PHE A 176 -0.39 17.01 10.39
C PHE A 176 -0.39 18.32 9.59
N LEU A 177 -0.94 18.31 8.37
CA LEU A 177 -1.08 19.52 7.55
C LEU A 177 -2.02 20.57 8.16
N ALA A 178 -2.99 20.14 8.96
CA ALA A 178 -3.93 21.05 9.61
C ALA A 178 -3.32 21.79 10.82
N ILE A 179 -2.25 21.27 11.44
CA ILE A 179 -1.59 21.87 12.62
C ILE A 179 -1.29 23.37 12.42
N PRO A 180 -0.57 23.82 11.38
CA PRO A 180 -0.26 25.24 11.21
C PRO A 180 -1.51 26.10 11.00
N LEU A 181 -2.51 25.62 10.27
CA LEU A 181 -3.75 26.36 10.03
C LEU A 181 -4.55 26.54 11.32
N VAL A 182 -4.71 25.46 12.09
CA VAL A 182 -5.38 25.49 13.40
C VAL A 182 -4.63 26.40 14.36
N ALA A 183 -3.30 26.33 14.39
CA ALA A 183 -2.47 27.19 15.24
C ALA A 183 -2.64 28.68 14.91
N ILE A 184 -2.64 29.06 13.62
CA ILE A 184 -2.86 30.46 13.21
C ILE A 184 -4.24 30.96 13.63
N VAL A 185 -5.29 30.19 13.34
CA VAL A 185 -6.67 30.55 13.72
C VAL A 185 -6.78 30.68 15.25
N TRP A 186 -6.17 29.76 15.99
CA TRP A 186 -6.18 29.75 17.45
C TRP A 186 -5.45 30.96 18.04
N LEU A 187 -4.27 31.30 17.51
CA LEU A 187 -3.52 32.49 17.90
C LEU A 187 -4.29 33.78 17.64
N ALA A 188 -4.97 33.89 16.49
CA ALA A 188 -5.80 35.05 16.17
C ALA A 188 -6.96 35.21 17.17
N LEU A 189 -7.63 34.11 17.53
CA LEU A 189 -8.71 34.10 18.52
C LEU A 189 -8.22 34.54 19.91
N ILE A 190 -7.09 33.99 20.38
CA ILE A 190 -6.50 34.41 21.66
C ILE A 190 -6.09 35.89 21.61
N GLY A 191 -5.47 36.34 20.50
CA GLY A 191 -5.09 37.74 20.30
C GLY A 191 -6.29 38.68 20.43
N LEU A 192 -7.38 38.40 19.71
CA LEU A 192 -8.62 39.18 19.78
C LEU A 192 -9.21 39.22 21.20
N LEU A 193 -9.21 38.09 21.91
CA LEU A 193 -9.66 38.03 23.30
C LEU A 193 -8.79 38.89 24.21
N THR A 194 -7.47 38.79 24.10
CA THR A 194 -6.55 39.57 24.94
C THR A 194 -6.69 41.08 24.74
N ILE A 195 -6.88 41.54 23.50
CA ILE A 195 -7.12 42.97 23.20
C ILE A 195 -8.46 43.43 23.80
N SER A 196 -9.49 42.59 23.73
CA SER A 196 -10.83 42.93 24.22
C SER A 196 -10.92 43.09 25.74
N PHE A 197 -10.00 42.48 26.50
CA PHE A 197 -9.96 42.53 27.96
C PHE A 197 -8.81 43.38 28.53
N ALA A 198 -8.06 44.09 27.68
CA ALA A 198 -7.04 45.01 28.16
C ALA A 198 -7.70 46.23 28.82
N PRO A 199 -7.38 46.56 30.09
CA PRO A 199 -7.89 47.77 30.72
C PRO A 199 -7.35 49.01 29.98
N VAL A 200 -8.25 49.90 29.57
CA VAL A 200 -7.94 51.20 28.95
C VAL A 200 -7.24 52.12 29.95
#